data_AF-A0A960PMM7-F1
#
_entry.id   AF-A0A960PMM7-F1
#
_cell.length_a   1.000
_cell.length_b   1.000
_cell.length_c   1.000
_cell.angle_alpha   90.00
_cell.angle_beta   90.00
_cell.angle_gamma   90.00
#
_symmetry.space_group_name_H-M   'P 1'
#
loop_
_entity.id
_entity.type
_entity.pdbx_description
1 polymer ?
#
loop_
_entity_poly.entity_id
_entity_poly.type
_entity_poly.pdbx_seq_one_letter_code
_entity_poly.pdbx_strand_id
1 'polypeptide(L)'
;MRDIAVIGFDQTPAKRRVEDLNEVEMLMPAIHGVLNKLDMTIDDIGFTCSGSTDYLAGMAFSFVSTLDGVGPWPPIQESHV
;
A
#
# COMPACT_ATOMS: atom_id res chain seq x y z
N MET A 1 20.39 -15.10 -11.40
CA MET A 1 19.11 -14.38 -11.25
C MET A 1 18.18 -15.31 -10.47
N ARG A 2 17.39 -14.80 -9.51
CA ARG A 2 16.41 -15.63 -8.77
C ARG A 2 15.09 -15.64 -9.53
N ASP A 3 14.33 -16.72 -9.43
CA ASP A 3 12.98 -16.78 -9.97
C ASP A 3 12.04 -15.87 -9.17
N ILE A 4 11.15 -15.16 -9.86
CA ILE A 4 10.24 -14.18 -9.28
C ILE A 4 8.84 -14.46 -9.81
N ALA A 5 7.83 -14.37 -8.94
CA ALA A 5 6.42 -14.52 -9.29
C ALA A 5 5.57 -13.44 -8.61
N VAL A 6 4.48 -13.04 -9.27
CA VAL A 6 3.40 -12.28 -8.65
C VAL A 6 2.42 -13.29 -8.07
N ILE A 7 2.31 -13.34 -6.74
CA ILE A 7 1.50 -14.34 -6.04
C ILE A 7 0.09 -13.86 -5.68
N GLY A 8 -0.15 -12.55 -5.65
CA GLY A 8 -1.45 -11.98 -5.29
C GLY A 8 -1.68 -10.58 -5.87
N PHE A 9 -2.95 -10.18 -5.92
CA PHE A 9 -3.40 -8.87 -6.36
C PHE A 9 -4.71 -8.48 -5.67
N ASP A 10 -4.83 -7.20 -5.33
CA ASP A 10 -6.09 -6.59 -4.94
C ASP A 10 -6.14 -5.12 -5.35
N GLN A 11 -7.36 -4.60 -5.48
CA GLN A 11 -7.63 -3.23 -5.88
C GLN A 11 -8.97 -2.76 -5.32
N THR A 12 -9.02 -1.52 -4.84
CA THR A 12 -10.28 -0.88 -4.43
C THR A 12 -11.12 -0.46 -5.65
N PRO A 13 -12.46 -0.33 -5.51
CA PRO A 13 -13.31 0.07 -6.62
C PRO A 13 -12.89 1.41 -7.23
N ALA A 14 -12.74 1.45 -8.55
CA ALA A 14 -12.46 2.68 -9.27
C ALA A 14 -13.67 3.63 -9.20
N LYS A 15 -13.52 4.73 -8.45
CA LYS A 15 -14.54 5.77 -8.31
C LYS A 15 -14.05 7.06 -8.97
N ARG A 16 -14.98 7.82 -9.56
CA ARG A 16 -14.66 9.14 -10.14
C ARG A 16 -14.17 10.12 -9.08
N ARG A 17 -14.71 10.03 -7.85
CA ARG A 17 -14.34 10.87 -6.72
C ARG A 17 -14.58 10.10 -5.41
N VAL A 18 -13.70 10.32 -4.45
CA VAL A 18 -13.79 9.87 -3.05
C VAL A 18 -13.54 11.11 -2.21
N GLU A 19 -14.51 11.50 -1.39
CA GLU A 19 -14.43 12.70 -0.53
C GLU A 19 -14.40 12.33 0.96
N ASP A 20 -14.66 11.07 1.27
CA ASP A 20 -14.91 10.52 2.60
C ASP A 20 -13.77 9.66 3.16
N LEU A 21 -12.71 9.42 2.37
CA LEU A 21 -11.54 8.64 2.77
C LEU A 21 -10.25 9.39 2.43
N ASN A 22 -9.26 9.30 3.32
CA ASN A 22 -7.89 9.69 3.02
C ASN A 22 -7.12 8.58 2.28
N GLU A 23 -5.90 8.84 1.85
CA GLU A 23 -5.09 7.90 1.05
C GLU A 23 -4.82 6.57 1.78
N VAL A 24 -4.55 6.62 3.09
CA VAL A 24 -4.33 5.42 3.91
C VAL A 24 -5.61 4.58 3.94
N GLU A 25 -6.75 5.22 4.24
CA GLU A 25 -8.05 4.56 4.27
C GLU A 25 -8.47 3.98 2.92
N MET A 26 -7.99 4.59 1.82
CA MET A 26 -8.17 4.05 0.47
C MET A 26 -7.30 2.83 0.18
N LEU A 27 -6.09 2.73 0.77
CA LEU A 27 -5.15 1.63 0.55
C LEU A 27 -5.42 0.41 1.44
N MET A 28 -5.84 0.63 2.69
CA MET A 28 -6.06 -0.42 3.69
C MET A 28 -6.91 -1.61 3.17
N PRO A 29 -8.03 -1.39 2.46
CA PRO A 29 -8.84 -2.50 1.95
C PRO A 29 -8.11 -3.35 0.90
N ALA A 30 -7.28 -2.75 0.05
CA ALA A 30 -6.50 -3.49 -0.95
C ALA A 30 -5.37 -4.29 -0.30
N ILE A 31 -4.66 -3.70 0.67
CA ILE A 31 -3.58 -4.37 1.41
C ILE A 31 -4.13 -5.57 2.18
N HIS A 32 -5.19 -5.38 2.97
CA HIS A 32 -5.83 -6.48 3.69
C HIS A 32 -6.40 -7.53 2.74
N GLY A 33 -6.99 -7.11 1.63
CA GLY A 33 -7.58 -8.01 0.66
C GLY A 33 -6.55 -8.95 0.01
N VAL A 34 -5.36 -8.45 -0.38
CA VAL A 34 -4.30 -9.31 -0.92
C VAL A 34 -3.70 -10.22 0.14
N LEU A 35 -3.44 -9.72 1.35
CA LEU A 35 -2.89 -10.51 2.45
C LEU A 35 -3.83 -11.66 2.84
N ASN A 36 -5.13 -11.38 2.94
CA ASN A 36 -6.15 -12.40 3.24
C ASN A 36 -6.24 -13.49 2.16
N LYS A 37 -6.09 -13.14 0.87
CA LYS A 37 -6.09 -14.13 -0.23
C LYS A 37 -4.89 -15.07 -0.18
N LEU A 38 -3.79 -14.61 0.40
CA LEU A 38 -2.52 -15.34 0.47
C LEU A 38 -2.32 -16.05 1.81
N ASP A 39 -3.22 -15.85 2.79
CA ASP A 39 -3.03 -16.29 4.17
C ASP A 39 -1.70 -15.76 4.77
N MET A 40 -1.43 -14.48 4.51
CA MET A 40 -0.21 -13.78 4.93
C MET A 40 -0.56 -12.61 5.84
N THR A 41 0.43 -12.15 6.57
CA THR A 41 0.42 -10.93 7.39
C THR A 41 1.46 -9.94 6.89
N ILE A 42 1.45 -8.71 7.41
CA ILE A 42 2.49 -7.72 7.12
C ILE A 42 3.89 -8.20 7.53
N ASP A 43 3.99 -9.06 8.56
CA ASP A 43 5.26 -9.61 9.06
C ASP A 43 5.94 -10.55 8.04
N ASP A 44 5.19 -11.05 7.06
CA ASP A 44 5.71 -11.90 5.99
C ASP A 44 6.32 -11.08 4.84
N ILE A 45 6.19 -9.75 4.87
CA ILE A 45 6.66 -8.84 3.81
C ILE A 45 8.02 -8.25 4.19
N GLY A 46 9.08 -8.71 3.51
CA GLY A 46 10.44 -8.23 3.76
C GLY A 46 10.78 -6.88 3.12
N PHE A 47 9.97 -6.40 2.17
CA PHE A 47 10.19 -5.14 1.46
C PHE A 47 8.89 -4.61 0.87
N THR A 48 8.66 -3.30 1.02
CA THR A 48 7.52 -2.60 0.43
C THR A 48 8.00 -1.59 -0.61
N CYS A 49 7.29 -1.53 -1.74
CA CYS A 49 7.47 -0.47 -2.73
C CYS A 49 6.15 0.28 -2.86
N SER A 50 6.16 1.59 -2.60
CA SER A 50 4.97 2.43 -2.67
C SER A 50 5.10 3.50 -3.75
N GLY A 51 3.98 3.88 -4.36
CA GLY A 51 3.89 5.02 -5.25
C GLY A 51 2.73 5.91 -4.84
N SER A 52 2.91 7.21 -4.97
CA SER A 52 1.88 8.20 -4.65
C SER A 52 1.76 9.21 -5.77
N THR A 53 0.74 10.05 -5.72
CA THR A 53 0.60 11.16 -6.66
C THR A 53 0.33 12.44 -5.87
N ASP A 54 1.32 12.79 -5.05
CA ASP A 54 1.38 13.98 -4.19
C ASP A 54 0.89 15.26 -4.87
N TYR A 55 1.26 15.42 -6.16
CA TYR A 55 0.83 16.56 -6.95
C TYR A 55 -0.70 16.67 -7.08
N LEU A 56 -1.38 15.55 -7.32
CA LEU A 56 -2.85 15.53 -7.42
C LEU A 56 -3.51 15.61 -6.05
N ALA A 57 -2.87 15.06 -5.02
CA ALA A 57 -3.31 15.19 -3.64
C ALA A 57 -3.15 16.62 -3.08
N GLY A 58 -2.31 17.45 -3.71
CA GLY A 58 -2.01 18.81 -3.25
C GLY A 58 -1.22 18.85 -1.95
N MET A 59 -0.60 17.74 -1.55
CA MET A 59 0.20 17.60 -0.33
C MET A 59 1.58 17.06 -0.68
N ALA A 60 2.62 17.62 -0.07
CA ALA A 60 3.97 17.11 -0.22
C ALA A 60 4.19 15.90 0.71
N PHE A 61 4.91 14.90 0.22
CA PHE A 61 5.29 13.69 0.96
C PHE A 61 4.09 12.87 1.44
N SER A 62 3.02 12.77 0.63
CA SER A 62 1.81 12.05 1.05
C SER A 62 2.09 10.56 1.28
N PHE A 63 3.10 10.02 0.60
CA PHE A 63 3.62 8.67 0.82
C PHE A 63 4.02 8.35 2.27
N VAL A 64 4.49 9.35 3.02
CA VAL A 64 4.87 9.15 4.43
C VAL A 64 3.65 8.73 5.25
N SER A 65 2.49 9.26 4.91
CA SER A 65 1.23 8.88 5.55
C SER A 65 0.81 7.47 5.12
N THR A 66 1.03 7.11 3.85
CA THR A 66 0.67 5.77 3.33
C THR A 66 1.45 4.62 3.95
N LEU A 67 2.63 4.89 4.53
CA LEU A 67 3.40 3.90 5.29
C LEU A 67 2.58 3.30 6.45
N ASP A 68 1.68 4.07 7.06
CA ASP A 68 0.81 3.57 8.13
C ASP A 68 -0.08 2.41 7.65
N GLY A 69 -0.39 2.36 6.35
CA GLY A 69 -1.21 1.29 5.77
C GLY A 69 -0.49 -0.04 5.63
N VAL A 70 0.85 -0.05 5.62
CA VAL A 70 1.67 -1.26 5.48
C VAL A 70 2.30 -1.72 6.80
N GLY A 71 2.04 -1.01 7.90
CA GLY A 71 2.58 -1.33 9.22
C GLY A 71 4.06 -1.02 9.33
N PRO A 72 4.46 0.25 9.54
CA PRO A 72 5.85 0.68 9.50
C PRO A 72 6.65 0.29 10.76
N TRP A 73 6.01 -0.38 11.72
CA TRP A 73 6.60 -0.81 12.97
C TRP A 73 6.38 -2.31 13.23
N PRO A 74 7.41 -3.10 13.56
CA PRO A 74 8.84 -2.74 13.61
C PRO A 74 9.37 -2.18 12.27
N PRO A 75 10.50 -1.44 12.25
CA PRO A 75 10.94 -0.73 11.05
C PRO A 75 11.10 -1.68 9.85
N ILE A 76 10.41 -1.36 8.75
CA ILE A 76 10.45 -2.13 7.50
C ILE A 76 11.41 -1.50 6.49
N GLN A 77 11.81 -2.28 5.47
CA GLN A 77 12.49 -1.74 4.30
C GLN A 77 11.46 -1.26 3.28
N GLU A 78 11.53 0.02 2.92
CA GLU A 78 10.59 0.61 1.98
C GLU A 78 11.32 1.48 0.94
N SER A 79 10.77 1.51 -0.27
CA SER A 79 11.16 2.45 -1.31
C SER A 79 9.94 3.12 -1.90
N HIS A 80 10.02 4.44 -2.00
CA HIS A 80 9.02 5.26 -2.64
C HIS A 80 9.41 5.59 -4.10
N VAL A 81 8.44 5.61 -5.01
CA VAL A 81 8.63 5.82 -6.47
C VAL A 81 7.70 6.90 -7.01
#